data_AF-A0A838ABY6-F1
#
_entry.id   AF-A0A838ABY6-F1
#
_cell.length_a   1.000
_cell.length_b   1.000
_cell.length_c   1.000
_cell.angle_alpha   90.00
_cell.angle_beta   90.00
_cell.angle_gamma   90.00
#
_symmetry.space_group_name_H-M   'P 1'
#
loop_
_entity.id
_entity.type
_entity.pdbx_description
1 polymer ?
#
loop_
_entity_poly.entity_id
_entity_poly.type
_entity_poly.pdbx_seq_one_letter_code
_entity_poly.pdbx_strand_id
1 'polypeptide(L)'
;MLTYVKEKPVVGAWLALMLLTGVSWWLGAGDSGHSAGLDSMTAATAAMIIVLFAKAHIVGMYFMELRHAMEPLRRGFHVWIISACAIVLGLYLWA
;
A
#
# COMPACT_ATOMS: atom_id res chain seq x y z
N MET A 1 3.00 -18.22 -17.79
CA MET A 1 3.12 -17.90 -16.34
C MET A 1 2.25 -16.69 -15.95
N LEU A 2 2.30 -15.57 -16.68
CA LEU A 2 1.43 -14.39 -16.48
C LEU A 2 -0.08 -14.67 -16.58
N THR A 3 -0.49 -15.68 -17.35
CA THR A 3 -1.91 -16.07 -17.51
C THR A 3 -2.51 -16.73 -16.28
N TYR A 4 -1.73 -17.43 -15.45
CA TYR A 4 -2.25 -18.13 -14.26
C TYR A 4 -2.66 -17.16 -13.14
N VAL A 5 -2.03 -15.99 -13.08
CA VAL A 5 -2.35 -14.91 -12.13
C VAL A 5 -3.73 -14.29 -12.41
N LYS A 6 -4.18 -14.31 -13.67
CA LYS A 6 -5.52 -13.83 -14.04
C LYS A 6 -6.65 -14.71 -13.51
N GLU A 7 -6.41 -16.02 -13.38
CA GLU A 7 -7.45 -16.99 -12.99
C GLU A 7 -7.63 -17.10 -11.47
N LYS A 8 -6.60 -16.75 -10.68
CA LYS A 8 -6.66 -16.72 -9.22
C LYS A 8 -6.29 -15.34 -8.69
N PRO A 9 -7.28 -14.43 -8.49
CA PRO A 9 -7.02 -13.06 -8.07
C PRO A 9 -6.21 -12.96 -6.76
N VAL A 10 -6.30 -13.99 -5.91
CA VAL A 10 -5.54 -14.11 -4.65
C VAL A 10 -4.03 -14.23 -4.88
N VAL A 11 -3.58 -14.95 -5.94
CA VAL A 11 -2.13 -15.10 -6.23
C VAL A 11 -1.53 -13.78 -6.70
N GLY A 12 -2.29 -12.99 -7.48
CA GLY A 12 -1.90 -11.64 -7.87
C GLY A 12 -1.79 -10.70 -6.67
N ALA A 13 -2.76 -10.76 -5.75
CA ALA A 13 -2.72 -9.99 -4.51
C ALA A 13 -1.52 -10.37 -3.63
N TRP A 14 -1.24 -11.68 -3.51
CA TRP A 14 -0.08 -12.17 -2.77
C TRP A 14 1.25 -11.67 -3.36
N LEU A 15 1.43 -11.75 -4.69
CA LEU A 15 2.62 -11.23 -5.37
C LEU A 15 2.78 -9.72 -5.15
N ALA A 16 1.69 -8.96 -5.26
CA ALA A 16 1.71 -7.53 -5.02
C ALA A 16 2.11 -7.20 -3.56
N LEU A 17 1.61 -7.95 -2.58
CA LEU A 17 1.99 -7.78 -1.17
C LEU A 17 3.46 -8.14 -0.92
N MET A 18 3.99 -9.17 -1.58
CA MET A 18 5.42 -9.52 -1.51
C MET A 18 6.29 -8.39 -2.06
N LEU A 19 5.93 -7.85 -3.23
CA LEU A 19 6.64 -6.70 -3.82
C LEU A 19 6.59 -5.46 -2.91
N LEU A 20 5.41 -5.10 -2.39
CA LEU A 20 5.25 -4.00 -1.43
C LEU A 20 6.06 -4.21 -0.15
N THR A 21 6.23 -5.46 0.28
CA THR A 21 7.08 -5.79 1.43
C THR A 21 8.55 -5.58 1.11
N GLY A 22 9.01 -6.01 -0.07
CA GLY A 22 10.35 -5.70 -0.56
C GLY A 22 10.62 -4.19 -0.66
N VAL A 23 9.66 -3.42 -1.18
CA VAL A 23 9.75 -1.95 -1.23
C VAL A 23 9.85 -1.35 0.17
N SER A 24 9.02 -1.81 1.13
CA SER A 24 9.10 -1.31 2.51
C SER A 24 10.44 -1.62 3.19
N TRP A 25 11.02 -2.80 2.91
CA TRP A 25 12.35 -3.16 3.39
C TRP A 25 13.43 -2.28 2.78
N TRP A 26 13.35 -2.03 1.47
CA TRP A 26 14.30 -1.16 0.78
C TRP A 26 14.23 0.29 1.27
N LEU A 27 13.02 0.81 1.51
CA LEU A 27 12.82 2.14 2.12
C LEU A 27 13.33 2.21 3.56
N GLY A 28 13.11 1.16 4.37
CA GLY A 28 13.53 1.12 5.78
C GLY A 28 15.02 0.79 6.00
N ALA A 29 15.65 0.06 5.08
CA ALA A 29 17.09 -0.25 5.17
C ALA A 29 17.99 0.99 5.02
N GLY A 30 17.44 2.10 4.48
CA GLY A 30 18.12 3.37 4.29
C GLY A 30 18.48 4.15 5.56
N ASP A 31 17.94 3.77 6.74
CA ASP A 31 18.27 4.41 8.03
C ASP A 31 19.75 4.21 8.46
N SER A 32 20.52 3.38 7.74
CA SER A 32 21.94 3.09 8.03
C SER A 32 22.94 4.09 7.41
N GLY A 33 22.49 5.22 6.86
CA GLY A 33 23.37 6.31 6.39
C GLY A 33 23.53 6.44 4.87
N HIS A 34 22.77 5.68 4.08
CA HIS A 34 22.60 5.91 2.64
C HIS A 34 21.11 5.75 2.34
N SER A 35 20.38 6.86 2.42
CA SER A 35 18.99 6.89 1.99
C SER A 35 18.92 6.41 0.54
N ALA A 36 17.93 5.57 0.25
CA ALA A 36 17.78 4.83 -0.99
C ALA A 36 17.47 5.73 -2.21
N GLY A 37 18.42 6.58 -2.62
CA GLY A 37 18.28 7.55 -3.71
C GLY A 37 17.28 8.68 -3.46
N LEU A 38 16.70 8.75 -2.25
CA LEU A 38 15.83 9.82 -1.79
C LEU A 38 16.61 10.65 -0.77
N ASP A 39 17.03 11.85 -1.15
CA ASP A 39 17.89 12.71 -0.32
C ASP A 39 17.25 13.16 1.01
N SER A 40 15.96 12.87 1.22
CA SER A 40 15.20 13.31 2.39
C SER A 40 14.51 12.14 3.11
N MET A 41 14.77 12.03 4.42
CA MET A 41 14.05 11.15 5.34
C MET A 41 12.53 11.37 5.24
N THR A 42 12.10 12.62 5.02
CA THR A 42 10.70 12.98 4.80
C THR A 42 10.09 12.26 3.61
N ALA A 43 10.82 12.15 2.51
CA ALA A 43 10.33 11.47 1.31
C ALA A 43 10.26 9.94 1.50
N ALA A 44 11.21 9.36 2.24
CA ALA A 44 11.20 7.93 2.58
C ALA A 44 10.00 7.55 3.46
N THR A 45 9.73 8.34 4.51
CA THR A 45 8.57 8.11 5.39
C THR A 45 7.25 8.35 4.66
N ALA A 46 7.15 9.39 3.83
CA ALA A 46 5.98 9.62 2.98
C ALA A 46 5.70 8.43 2.03
N ALA A 47 6.74 7.90 1.39
CA ALA A 47 6.64 6.69 0.55
C ALA A 47 6.21 5.46 1.37
N MET A 48 6.72 5.31 2.60
CA MET A 48 6.34 4.23 3.51
C MET A 48 4.85 4.29 3.87
N ILE A 49 4.31 5.49 4.12
CA ILE A 49 2.86 5.70 4.37
C ILE A 49 2.04 5.25 3.16
N ILE A 50 2.47 5.62 1.94
CA ILE A 50 1.78 5.21 0.71
C ILE A 50 1.79 3.67 0.57
N VAL A 51 2.95 3.04 0.79
CA VAL A 51 3.10 1.56 0.74
C VAL A 51 2.19 0.89 1.77
N LEU A 52 2.08 1.45 2.98
CA LEU A 52 1.19 0.96 4.04
C LEU A 52 -0.29 0.97 3.59
N PHE A 53 -0.78 2.08 3.06
CA PHE A 53 -2.18 2.17 2.61
C PHE A 53 -2.43 1.34 1.34
N ALA A 54 -1.45 1.21 0.45
CA ALA A 54 -1.54 0.33 -0.71
C ALA A 54 -1.73 -1.14 -0.28
N LYS A 55 -0.99 -1.61 0.73
CA LYS A 55 -1.16 -2.96 1.31
C LYS A 55 -2.55 -3.11 1.92
N ALA A 56 -3.01 -2.13 2.71
CA ALA A 56 -4.34 -2.16 3.32
C ALA A 56 -5.46 -2.27 2.28
N HIS A 57 -5.34 -1.56 1.15
CA HIS A 57 -6.30 -1.65 0.04
C HIS A 57 -6.33 -3.04 -0.59
N ILE A 58 -5.15 -3.63 -0.86
CA ILE A 58 -5.06 -4.98 -1.44
C ILE A 58 -5.66 -6.02 -0.48
N VAL A 59 -5.35 -5.93 0.82
CA VAL A 59 -5.89 -6.84 1.83
C VAL A 59 -7.42 -6.71 1.90
N GLY A 60 -7.95 -5.49 1.98
CA GLY A 60 -9.40 -5.28 2.02
C GLY A 60 -10.11 -5.85 0.79
N MET A 61 -9.63 -5.52 -0.42
CA MET A 61 -10.29 -5.95 -1.65
C MET A 61 -10.23 -7.47 -1.88
N TYR A 62 -9.09 -8.12 -1.58
CA TYR A 62 -8.84 -9.51 -1.99
C TYR A 62 -8.93 -10.54 -0.86
N PHE A 63 -8.73 -10.16 0.40
CA PHE A 63 -8.79 -11.08 1.55
C PHE A 63 -10.03 -10.87 2.43
N MET A 64 -10.58 -9.66 2.47
CA MET A 64 -11.85 -9.38 3.17
C MET A 64 -13.07 -9.43 2.24
N GLU A 65 -12.90 -9.98 1.04
CA GLU A 65 -13.96 -10.16 0.03
C GLU A 65 -14.76 -8.89 -0.35
N LEU A 66 -14.26 -7.69 -0.02
CA LEU A 66 -14.88 -6.40 -0.39
C LEU A 66 -15.02 -6.20 -1.91
N ARG A 67 -14.25 -6.95 -2.70
CA ARG A 67 -14.42 -7.12 -4.14
C ARG A 67 -15.87 -7.47 -4.52
N HIS A 68 -16.45 -8.43 -3.82
CA HIS A 68 -17.77 -9.02 -4.09
C HIS A 68 -18.88 -8.41 -3.24
N ALA A 69 -18.53 -7.52 -2.30
CA ALA A 69 -19.49 -6.83 -1.47
C ALA A 69 -20.41 -5.89 -2.29
N MET A 70 -21.57 -5.60 -1.70
CA MET A 70 -22.51 -4.61 -2.22
C MET A 70 -21.81 -3.25 -2.48
N GLU A 71 -22.14 -2.62 -3.60
CA GLU A 71 -21.40 -1.44 -4.08
C GLU A 71 -21.21 -0.29 -3.08
N PRO A 72 -22.18 0.04 -2.20
CA PRO A 72 -22.00 1.12 -1.23
C PRO A 72 -20.85 0.85 -0.27
N LEU A 73 -20.69 -0.40 0.18
CA LEU A 73 -19.64 -0.79 1.12
C LEU A 73 -18.26 -0.72 0.46
N ARG A 74 -18.16 -1.20 -0.80
CA ARG A 74 -16.94 -1.12 -1.59
C ARG A 74 -16.50 0.33 -1.82
N ARG A 75 -17.45 1.21 -2.15
CA ARG A 75 -17.18 2.66 -2.31
C ARG A 75 -16.80 3.32 -0.99
N GLY A 76 -17.51 3.01 0.09
CA GLY A 76 -17.21 3.53 1.43
C GLY A 76 -15.80 3.17 1.88
N PHE A 77 -15.39 1.92 1.69
CA PHE A 77 -14.03 1.46 1.98
C PHE A 77 -12.97 2.21 1.16
N HIS A 78 -13.21 2.41 -0.14
CA HIS A 78 -12.26 3.11 -1.00
C HIS A 78 -12.11 4.58 -0.60
N VAL A 79 -13.23 5.27 -0.35
CA VAL A 79 -13.23 6.65 0.15
C VAL A 79 -12.51 6.72 1.49
N TRP A 80 -12.78 5.79 2.40
CA TRP A 80 -12.14 5.75 3.71
C TRP A 80 -10.63 5.55 3.62
N ILE A 81 -10.16 4.61 2.79
CA ILE A 81 -8.71 4.39 2.58
C ILE A 81 -8.03 5.63 2.02
N ILE A 82 -8.61 6.27 1.00
CA ILE A 82 -8.01 7.47 0.39
C ILE A 82 -7.99 8.60 1.41
N SER A 83 -9.08 8.79 2.15
CA SER A 83 -9.20 9.85 3.16
C SER A 83 -8.20 9.63 4.29
N ALA A 84 -8.11 8.42 4.84
CA ALA A 84 -7.16 8.08 5.90
C ALA A 84 -5.70 8.26 5.44
N CYS A 85 -5.38 7.84 4.21
CA CYS A 85 -4.06 8.05 3.62
C CYS A 85 -3.72 9.54 3.51
N ALA A 86 -4.64 10.35 2.96
CA ALA A 86 -4.46 11.78 2.79
C ALA A 86 -4.31 12.50 4.14
N ILE A 87 -5.11 12.13 5.15
CA ILE A 87 -5.03 12.72 6.50
C ILE A 87 -3.68 12.41 7.14
N VAL A 88 -3.27 11.13 7.16
CA VAL A 88 -2.00 10.73 7.79
C VAL A 88 -0.81 11.35 7.08
N LEU A 89 -0.81 11.36 5.75
CA LEU A 89 0.24 11.99 4.95
C LEU A 89 0.29 13.50 5.16
N GLY A 90 -0.87 14.17 5.19
CA GLY A 90 -0.98 15.61 5.43
C GLY A 90 -0.48 16.00 6.83
N LEU A 91 -0.85 15.24 7.86
CA LEU A 91 -0.35 15.45 9.22
C LEU A 91 1.16 15.25 9.30
N TYR A 92 1.69 14.23 8.63
CA TYR A 92 3.12 13.96 8.59
C TYR A 92 3.92 15.08 7.90
N LEU A 93 3.41 15.62 6.79
CA LEU A 93 4.07 16.70 6.06
C LEU A 93 3.91 18.08 6.71
N TRP A 94 2.90 18.23 7.59
CA TRP A 94 2.67 19.47 8.33
C TRP A 94 3.47 19.55 9.64
N ALA A 95 3.75 18.40 10.24
CA ALA A 95 4.55 18.28 11.46
C ALA A 95 6.04 18.51 11.21
#